data_AF-A0A0N0NL03-F1
#
_entry.id   AF-A0A0N0NL03-F1
#
_cell.length_a   1.000
_cell.length_b   1.000
_cell.length_c   1.000
_cell.angle_alpha   90.00
_cell.angle_beta   90.00
_cell.angle_gamma   90.00
#
_symmetry.space_group_name_H-M   'P 1'
#
loop_
_entity.id
_entity.type
_entity.pdbx_description
1 polymer ?
#
loop_
_entity_poly.entity_id
_entity_poly.type
_entity_poly.pdbx_seq_one_letter_code
_entity_poly.pdbx_strand_id
1 'polypeptide(L)'
;MDHRDDAIGQPVIKDPNGEGPIILKLRHGQEVDFTCIAKKGNAKEHAKWGPTAAVGFEYDPLNKLKHTTYWFEENAEEEWPVDERNAQWEDPEEQADASVNPDAKPSAFFFDVESVGMLEPDDIVAEGVYALQLKLSQLRTALDPQGTAVNGDEDGDYNPPADFGAGDYGNGYGGYGGNGDYGAPAMNGGGYGYGGAGH
;
A
#
# COMPACT_ATOMS: atom_id res chain seq x y z
N MET A 1 17.04 -3.23 31.81
CA MET A 1 16.43 -1.89 31.96
C MET A 1 15.78 -1.62 30.62
N ASP A 2 14.45 -1.66 30.58
CA ASP A 2 13.65 -1.64 29.35
C ASP A 2 13.59 -0.19 28.84
N HIS A 3 14.41 0.14 27.84
CA HIS A 3 14.36 1.40 27.12
C HIS A 3 13.22 1.33 26.11
N ARG A 4 11.97 1.26 26.57
CA ARG A 4 10.85 1.58 25.69
C ARG A 4 10.90 3.09 25.52
N ASP A 5 11.02 3.53 24.27
CA ASP A 5 10.73 4.93 23.94
C ASP A 5 9.33 5.25 24.46
N ASP A 6 9.25 6.20 25.40
CA ASP A 6 8.02 6.59 26.11
C ASP A 6 6.90 7.12 25.17
N ALA A 7 7.20 7.25 23.87
CA ALA A 7 6.30 7.68 22.81
C ALA A 7 5.55 6.53 22.10
N ILE A 8 6.01 5.28 22.20
CA ILE A 8 5.41 4.18 21.43
C ILE A 8 4.09 3.72 22.08
N GLY A 9 3.01 3.73 21.30
CA GLY A 9 1.70 3.25 21.72
C GLY A 9 0.80 4.30 22.37
N GLN A 10 1.20 5.57 22.34
CA GLN A 10 0.31 6.66 22.71
C GLN A 10 -0.82 6.78 21.66
N PRO A 11 -2.08 6.99 22.09
CA PRO A 11 -3.18 7.17 21.16
C PRO A 11 -3.01 8.50 20.41
N VAL A 12 -3.41 8.50 19.14
CA VAL A 12 -3.53 9.73 18.35
C VAL A 12 -4.77 10.50 18.83
N ILE A 13 -4.55 11.69 19.40
CA ILE A 13 -5.60 12.57 19.91
C ILE A 13 -5.57 13.86 19.09
N LYS A 14 -6.64 14.13 18.34
CA LYS A 14 -6.78 15.30 17.45
C LYS A 14 -7.91 16.23 17.87
N ASP A 15 -8.77 15.83 18.80
CA ASP A 15 -9.89 16.65 19.22
C ASP A 15 -9.43 17.79 20.14
N PRO A 16 -10.06 18.98 20.09
CA PRO A 16 -9.66 20.12 20.91
C PRO A 16 -9.76 19.90 22.42
N ASN A 17 -10.57 18.92 22.85
CA ASN A 17 -10.80 18.62 24.26
C ASN A 17 -9.78 17.61 24.82
N GLY A 18 -9.00 16.96 23.95
CA GLY A 18 -8.02 15.95 24.33
C GLY A 18 -8.62 14.60 24.76
N GLU A 19 -9.86 14.29 24.38
CA GLU A 19 -10.61 13.11 24.84
C GLU A 19 -10.31 11.85 24.01
N GLY A 20 -9.86 12.01 22.77
CA GLY A 20 -9.63 10.91 21.84
C GLY A 20 -10.93 10.25 21.33
N PRO A 21 -10.82 9.11 20.63
CA PRO A 21 -11.98 8.44 20.06
C PRO A 21 -12.84 7.75 21.14
N ILE A 22 -14.16 7.94 21.06
CA ILE A 22 -15.12 7.21 21.91
C ILE A 22 -15.13 5.74 21.50
N ILE A 23 -14.64 4.87 22.38
CA ILE A 23 -14.65 3.41 22.14
C ILE A 23 -16.02 2.81 22.48
N LEU A 24 -16.63 3.22 23.60
CA LEU A 24 -17.87 2.63 24.12
C LEU A 24 -18.62 3.57 25.08
N LYS A 25 -19.93 3.36 25.22
CA LYS A 25 -20.80 4.03 26.19
C LYS A 25 -21.48 2.97 27.05
N LEU A 26 -21.37 3.10 28.38
CA LEU A 26 -21.90 2.11 29.33
C LEU A 26 -23.05 2.71 30.15
N ARG A 27 -24.04 1.86 30.44
CA ARG A 27 -25.10 2.14 31.42
C ARG A 27 -24.73 1.56 32.78
N HIS A 28 -25.39 2.03 33.84
CA HIS A 28 -25.24 1.48 35.19
C HIS A 28 -25.38 -0.05 35.20
N GLY A 29 -24.36 -0.73 35.75
CA GLY A 29 -24.27 -2.19 35.82
C GLY A 29 -23.61 -2.87 34.61
N GLN A 30 -23.10 -2.14 33.62
CA GLN A 30 -22.31 -2.69 32.51
C GLN A 30 -20.81 -2.55 32.79
N GLU A 31 -20.05 -3.61 32.48
CA GLU A 31 -18.61 -3.68 32.61
C GLU A 31 -18.00 -4.21 31.31
N VAL A 32 -16.79 -3.76 30.99
CA VAL A 32 -16.01 -4.25 29.86
C VAL A 32 -14.56 -4.43 30.30
N ASP A 33 -14.00 -5.60 30.00
CA ASP A 33 -12.59 -5.92 30.21
C ASP A 33 -12.08 -6.62 28.96
N PHE A 34 -11.03 -6.07 28.35
CA PHE A 34 -10.36 -6.66 27.20
C PHE A 34 -8.87 -6.33 27.18
N THR A 35 -8.10 -7.25 26.60
CA THR A 35 -6.67 -7.07 26.33
C THR A 35 -6.45 -6.83 24.83
N CYS A 36 -5.83 -5.71 24.48
CA CYS A 36 -5.47 -5.39 23.10
C CYS A 36 -3.99 -5.69 22.84
N ILE A 37 -3.69 -6.36 21.73
CA ILE A 37 -2.33 -6.62 21.26
C ILE A 37 -2.17 -5.93 19.90
N ALA A 38 -1.34 -4.88 19.86
CA ALA A 38 -1.01 -4.20 18.62
C ALA A 38 0.02 -5.01 17.83
N LYS A 39 -0.13 -5.03 16.49
CA LYS A 39 0.80 -5.66 15.55
C LYS A 39 1.12 -4.69 14.44
N LYS A 40 2.37 -4.72 13.96
CA LYS A 40 2.73 -4.10 12.69
C LYS A 40 1.96 -4.81 11.58
N GLY A 41 1.45 -4.04 10.63
CA GLY A 41 0.75 -4.56 9.46
C GLY A 41 0.78 -3.54 8.35
N ASN A 42 0.18 -3.88 7.21
CA ASN A 42 0.13 -3.03 6.04
C ASN A 42 -1.32 -2.73 5.62
N ALA A 43 -1.51 -1.61 4.91
CA ALA A 43 -2.83 -1.19 4.47
C ALA A 43 -3.50 -2.16 3.46
N LYS A 44 -2.72 -3.04 2.80
CA LYS A 44 -3.25 -4.05 1.86
C LYS A 44 -3.91 -5.21 2.59
N GLU A 45 -3.38 -5.60 3.74
CA GLU A 45 -4.00 -6.60 4.62
C GLU A 45 -5.26 -6.05 5.27
N HIS A 46 -5.18 -4.82 5.80
CA HIS A 46 -6.34 -4.17 6.38
C HIS A 46 -6.19 -2.64 6.43
N ALA A 47 -7.25 -1.93 6.05
CA ALA A 47 -7.28 -0.46 5.97
C ALA A 47 -6.92 0.26 7.29
N LYS A 48 -7.11 -0.40 8.44
CA LYS A 48 -6.74 0.13 9.78
C LYS A 48 -5.24 0.44 9.94
N TRP A 49 -4.40 -0.14 9.08
CA TRP A 49 -2.95 0.11 9.06
C TRP A 49 -2.54 1.16 8.01
N GLY A 50 -3.49 1.81 7.34
CA GLY A 50 -3.22 2.94 6.46
C GLY A 50 -2.84 4.18 7.27
N PRO A 51 -1.67 4.81 7.01
CA PRO A 51 -1.28 6.05 7.69
C PRO A 51 -1.89 7.31 7.06
N THR A 52 -2.50 7.20 5.88
CA THR A 52 -3.10 8.31 5.11
C THR A 52 -4.61 8.35 5.25
N ALA A 53 -5.17 9.55 5.42
CA ALA A 53 -6.61 9.79 5.37
C ALA A 53 -7.06 9.98 3.91
N ALA A 54 -6.44 10.94 3.22
CA ALA A 54 -6.66 11.25 1.82
C ALA A 54 -5.33 11.63 1.15
N VAL A 55 -5.25 11.36 -0.15
CA VAL A 55 -4.16 11.85 -1.00
C VAL A 55 -4.81 12.53 -2.20
N GLY A 56 -4.72 13.87 -2.24
CA GLY A 56 -5.04 14.65 -3.43
C GLY A 56 -3.95 14.43 -4.49
N PHE A 57 -4.38 14.29 -5.74
CA PHE A 57 -3.49 14.11 -6.87
C PHE A 57 -4.06 14.81 -8.10
N GLU A 58 -3.25 15.67 -8.71
CA GLU A 58 -3.57 16.39 -9.94
C GLU A 58 -2.33 16.52 -10.83
N TYR A 59 -2.55 16.62 -12.14
CA TYR A 59 -1.57 17.04 -13.11
C TYR A 59 -2.29 17.74 -14.26
N ASP A 60 -1.61 18.65 -14.97
CA ASP A 60 -2.18 19.38 -16.12
C ASP A 60 -3.56 20.03 -15.82
N PRO A 61 -3.66 20.93 -14.82
CA PRO A 61 -4.88 21.66 -14.46
C PRO A 61 -5.54 22.40 -15.64
N LEU A 62 -4.76 22.76 -16.67
CA LEU A 62 -5.27 23.44 -17.87
C LEU A 62 -5.65 22.48 -19.02
N ASN A 63 -5.53 21.17 -18.80
CA ASN A 63 -5.83 20.13 -19.79
C ASN A 63 -5.18 20.40 -21.17
N LYS A 64 -3.90 20.77 -21.17
CA LYS A 64 -3.07 21.02 -22.36
C LYS A 64 -2.72 19.72 -23.07
N LEU A 65 -2.57 18.63 -22.32
CA LEU A 65 -2.29 17.30 -22.85
C LEU A 65 -3.54 16.64 -23.45
N LYS A 66 -4.73 17.22 -23.23
CA LYS A 66 -6.02 16.66 -23.67
C LYS A 66 -6.24 15.23 -23.18
N HIS A 67 -5.71 14.90 -22.00
CA HIS A 67 -5.93 13.61 -21.36
C HIS A 67 -7.38 13.42 -20.90
N THR A 68 -8.12 14.53 -20.72
CA THR A 68 -9.55 14.51 -20.43
C THR A 68 -10.31 15.28 -21.51
N THR A 69 -11.49 14.79 -21.89
CA THR A 69 -12.45 15.58 -22.66
C THR A 69 -13.54 16.02 -21.71
N TYR A 70 -13.66 17.32 -21.45
CA TYR A 70 -14.70 17.85 -20.58
C TYR A 70 -16.07 17.58 -21.18
N TRP A 71 -17.00 17.11 -20.34
CA TRP A 71 -18.40 17.09 -20.68
C TRP A 71 -18.98 18.48 -20.44
N PHE A 72 -19.76 19.03 -21.35
CA PHE A 72 -20.38 20.34 -21.19
C PHE A 72 -21.66 20.43 -22.02
N GLU A 73 -22.54 21.37 -21.70
CA GLU A 73 -23.75 21.64 -22.48
C GLU A 73 -23.57 22.85 -23.41
N GLU A 74 -23.00 23.95 -22.88
CA GLU A 74 -22.85 25.21 -23.61
C GLU A 74 -21.37 25.61 -23.75
N ASN A 75 -20.63 25.67 -22.64
CA ASN A 75 -19.24 26.11 -22.63
C ASN A 75 -18.42 25.38 -21.54
N ALA A 76 -17.47 24.56 -21.98
CA ALA A 76 -16.60 23.80 -21.09
C ALA A 76 -15.80 24.69 -20.12
N GLU A 77 -15.34 25.86 -20.57
CA GLU A 77 -14.51 26.76 -19.75
C GLU A 77 -15.30 27.45 -18.64
N GLU A 78 -16.61 27.64 -18.84
CA GLU A 78 -17.50 28.23 -17.83
C GLU A 78 -18.08 27.17 -16.88
N GLU A 79 -18.30 25.95 -17.36
CA GLU A 79 -18.90 24.86 -16.59
C GLU A 79 -17.89 24.12 -15.69
N TRP A 80 -16.62 24.06 -16.07
CA TRP A 80 -15.58 23.38 -15.29
C TRP A 80 -14.64 24.39 -14.62
N PRO A 81 -14.63 24.45 -13.28
CA PRO A 81 -13.70 25.30 -12.58
C PRO A 81 -12.26 24.81 -12.76
N VAL A 82 -11.35 25.74 -13.03
CA VAL A 82 -9.91 25.49 -13.06
C VAL A 82 -9.37 25.56 -11.63
N ASP A 83 -8.48 24.63 -11.24
CA ASP A 83 -7.72 24.78 -10.00
C ASP A 83 -6.67 25.89 -10.19
N GLU A 84 -7.03 27.12 -9.86
CA GLU A 84 -6.14 28.29 -9.93
C GLU A 84 -4.87 28.13 -9.08
N ARG A 85 -4.96 27.41 -7.95
CA ARG A 85 -3.83 27.20 -7.04
C ARG A 85 -2.74 26.39 -7.72
N ASN A 86 -3.09 25.39 -8.53
CA ASN A 86 -2.14 24.55 -9.25
C ASN A 86 -1.80 25.14 -10.63
N ALA A 87 -2.78 25.73 -11.32
CA ALA A 87 -2.61 26.33 -12.65
C ALA A 87 -1.59 27.48 -12.67
N GLN A 88 -1.45 28.26 -11.58
CA GLN A 88 -0.44 29.33 -11.51
C GLN A 88 1.02 28.82 -11.57
N TRP A 89 1.25 27.55 -11.24
CA TRP A 89 2.58 26.93 -11.33
C TRP A 89 2.87 26.36 -12.72
N GLU A 90 1.89 26.44 -13.62
CA GLU A 90 2.04 26.05 -15.00
C GLU A 90 2.20 27.28 -15.88
N ASP A 91 3.26 27.30 -16.67
CA ASP A 91 3.40 28.31 -17.71
C ASP A 91 2.40 28.02 -18.84
N PRO A 92 1.59 29.01 -19.27
CA PRO A 92 0.73 28.89 -20.45
C PRO A 92 1.51 28.65 -21.77
N GLU A 93 2.76 29.09 -21.86
CA GLU A 93 3.58 29.08 -23.07
C GLU A 93 4.69 28.01 -23.07
N GLU A 94 5.15 27.52 -21.91
CA GLU A 94 6.29 26.56 -21.83
C GLU A 94 5.89 25.08 -21.77
N GLN A 95 4.63 24.74 -21.51
CA GLN A 95 4.25 23.34 -21.32
C GLN A 95 3.86 22.61 -22.60
N ALA A 96 4.00 21.29 -22.55
CA ALA A 96 3.78 20.37 -23.65
C ALA A 96 2.29 20.35 -24.05
N ASP A 97 1.91 21.22 -24.99
CA ASP A 97 0.58 21.23 -25.59
C ASP A 97 0.46 20.07 -26.59
N ALA A 98 -0.49 19.16 -26.38
CA ALA A 98 -0.72 18.04 -27.29
C ALA A 98 -1.09 18.49 -28.72
N SER A 99 -1.63 19.71 -28.86
CA SER A 99 -1.94 20.32 -30.16
C SER A 99 -0.68 20.70 -30.95
N VAL A 100 0.42 20.99 -30.25
CA VAL A 100 1.73 21.36 -30.82
C VAL A 100 2.68 20.16 -30.86
N ASN A 101 2.67 19.33 -29.81
CA ASN A 101 3.49 18.14 -29.65
C ASN A 101 2.62 16.96 -29.18
N PRO A 102 2.18 16.07 -30.09
CA PRO A 102 1.38 14.89 -29.72
C PRO A 102 2.06 13.90 -28.77
N ASP A 103 3.40 13.94 -28.68
CA ASP A 103 4.20 13.09 -27.78
C ASP A 103 4.49 13.76 -26.43
N ALA A 104 3.83 14.89 -26.16
CA ALA A 104 3.83 15.58 -24.88
C ALA A 104 3.52 14.62 -23.73
N LYS A 105 4.23 14.78 -22.61
CA LYS A 105 4.02 13.97 -21.40
C LYS A 105 3.86 14.86 -20.18
N PRO A 106 3.08 14.42 -19.17
CA PRO A 106 3.03 15.10 -17.88
C PRO A 106 4.44 15.19 -17.28
N SER A 107 4.78 16.38 -16.77
CA SER A 107 6.10 16.66 -16.17
C SER A 107 6.00 17.19 -14.74
N ALA A 108 4.89 17.85 -14.40
CA ALA A 108 4.57 18.29 -13.04
C ALA A 108 3.38 17.50 -12.51
N PHE A 109 3.44 17.15 -11.22
CA PHE A 109 2.40 16.43 -10.50
C PHE A 109 2.21 17.08 -9.14
N PHE A 110 0.97 17.43 -8.82
CA PHE A 110 0.58 18.10 -7.59
C PHE A 110 -0.01 17.06 -6.64
N PHE A 111 0.54 16.98 -5.42
CA PHE A 111 0.10 16.04 -4.39
C PHE A 111 -0.25 16.79 -3.11
N ASP A 112 -1.37 16.40 -2.50
CA ASP A 112 -1.76 16.85 -1.16
C ASP A 112 -1.90 15.61 -0.26
N VAL A 113 -1.03 15.44 0.73
CA VAL A 113 -1.02 14.24 1.59
C VAL A 113 -1.59 14.57 2.96
N GLU A 114 -2.68 13.91 3.34
CA GLU A 114 -3.31 14.03 4.65
C GLU A 114 -3.04 12.80 5.52
N SER A 115 -2.51 13.01 6.73
CA SER A 115 -2.21 11.95 7.69
C SER A 115 -3.39 11.65 8.64
N VAL A 116 -3.61 10.37 8.97
CA VAL A 116 -4.51 9.97 10.07
C VAL A 116 -3.94 10.28 11.45
N GLY A 117 -2.66 10.66 11.53
CA GLY A 117 -1.95 11.11 12.73
C GLY A 117 -1.02 10.06 13.37
N MET A 118 -0.91 8.87 12.77
CA MET A 118 0.03 7.83 13.22
C MET A 118 1.47 8.10 12.78
N LEU A 119 1.64 8.84 11.67
CA LEU A 119 2.91 9.31 11.09
C LEU A 119 2.73 10.75 10.62
N GLU A 120 3.79 11.55 10.58
CA GLU A 120 3.71 12.90 10.00
C GLU A 120 3.59 12.82 8.46
N PRO A 121 2.97 13.80 7.78
CA PRO A 121 2.78 13.75 6.33
C PRO A 121 4.09 13.63 5.52
N ASP A 122 5.17 14.24 5.99
CA ASP A 122 6.51 14.15 5.40
C ASP A 122 7.11 12.75 5.56
N ASP A 123 6.96 12.13 6.74
CA ASP A 123 7.35 10.73 6.96
C ASP A 123 6.59 9.79 6.02
N ILE A 124 5.29 10.01 5.83
CA ILE A 124 4.46 9.20 4.91
C ILE A 124 5.03 9.24 3.48
N VAL A 125 5.43 10.43 3.02
CA VAL A 125 6.02 10.59 1.68
C VAL A 125 7.40 9.92 1.60
N ALA A 126 8.27 10.19 2.57
CA ALA A 126 9.62 9.63 2.62
C ALA A 126 9.61 8.09 2.68
N GLU A 127 8.83 7.52 3.62
CA GLU A 127 8.66 6.07 3.77
C GLU A 127 7.95 5.44 2.56
N GLY A 128 7.04 6.17 1.92
CA GLY A 128 6.40 5.75 0.67
C GLY A 128 7.42 5.55 -0.45
N VAL A 129 8.32 6.53 -0.65
CA VAL A 129 9.42 6.45 -1.63
C VAL A 129 10.38 5.32 -1.27
N TYR A 130 10.77 5.23 0.00
CA TYR A 130 11.66 4.18 0.48
C TYR A 130 11.08 2.78 0.25
N ALA A 131 9.80 2.57 0.56
CA ALA A 131 9.11 1.31 0.33
C ALA A 131 9.04 0.93 -1.16
N LEU A 132 8.92 1.91 -2.06
CA LEU A 132 8.99 1.67 -3.51
C LEU A 132 10.41 1.29 -3.96
N GLN A 133 11.44 1.97 -3.46
CA GLN A 133 12.84 1.64 -3.73
C GLN A 133 13.19 0.23 -3.26
N LEU A 134 12.73 -0.15 -2.07
CA LEU A 134 12.93 -1.50 -1.51
C LEU A 134 12.30 -2.57 -2.40
N LYS A 135 11.05 -2.36 -2.85
CA LYS A 135 10.35 -3.28 -3.77
C LYS A 135 11.07 -3.42 -5.11
N LEU A 136 11.57 -2.31 -5.67
CA LEU A 136 12.34 -2.34 -6.91
C LEU A 136 13.66 -3.11 -6.74
N SER A 137 14.34 -2.90 -5.61
CA SER A 137 15.59 -3.58 -5.28
C SER A 137 15.38 -5.09 -5.14
N GLN A 138 14.30 -5.51 -4.48
CA GLN A 138 13.90 -6.91 -4.38
C GLN A 138 13.63 -7.54 -5.75
N LEU A 139 12.93 -6.82 -6.64
CA LEU A 139 12.68 -7.29 -8.00
C LEU A 139 14.00 -7.47 -8.78
N ARG A 140 14.93 -6.51 -8.66
CA ARG A 140 16.25 -6.61 -9.28
C ARG A 140 17.02 -7.84 -8.80
N THR A 141 17.07 -8.06 -7.49
CA THR A 141 17.76 -9.23 -6.91
C THR A 141 17.12 -10.55 -7.35
N ALA A 142 15.79 -10.60 -7.48
CA ALA A 142 15.10 -11.78 -7.97
C ALA A 142 15.39 -12.08 -9.45
N LEU A 143 15.59 -11.04 -10.27
CA LEU A 143 15.89 -11.16 -11.69
C LEU A 143 17.37 -11.47 -11.97
N ASP A 144 18.29 -11.02 -11.12
CA ASP A 144 19.71 -11.33 -11.20
C ASP A 144 20.22 -11.92 -9.87
N PRO A 145 20.02 -13.22 -9.63
CA PRO A 145 20.45 -13.88 -8.40
C PRO A 145 21.98 -13.88 -8.19
N GLN A 146 22.75 -13.52 -9.23
CA GLN A 146 24.21 -13.43 -9.20
C GLN A 146 24.71 -11.98 -9.17
N GLY A 147 23.82 -10.99 -9.33
CA GLY A 147 24.10 -9.57 -9.25
C GLY A 147 24.29 -9.16 -7.81
N THR A 148 25.52 -8.79 -7.46
CA THR A 148 25.90 -8.24 -6.15
C THR A 148 24.88 -7.22 -5.66
N ALA A 149 24.33 -7.46 -4.47
CA ALA A 149 23.54 -6.50 -3.73
C ALA A 149 24.25 -5.14 -3.80
N VAL A 150 23.52 -4.11 -4.23
CA VAL A 150 24.06 -2.75 -4.20
C VAL A 150 24.16 -2.40 -2.72
N ASN A 151 25.40 -2.26 -2.25
CA ASN A 151 25.73 -1.82 -0.90
C ASN A 151 24.96 -0.53 -0.57
N GLY A 152 23.90 -0.66 0.22
CA GLY A 152 23.52 0.33 1.22
C GLY A 152 23.97 -0.23 2.55
N ASP A 153 25.19 0.14 2.93
CA ASP A 153 25.84 -0.03 4.24
C ASP A 153 25.74 -1.40 4.95
N GLU A 154 26.89 -2.06 5.01
CA GLU A 154 27.19 -3.18 5.90
C GLU A 154 27.08 -2.75 7.38
N ASP A 155 25.89 -2.81 7.96
CA ASP A 155 25.73 -3.24 9.36
C ASP A 155 24.28 -3.64 9.65
N GLY A 156 24.10 -4.85 10.18
CA GLY A 156 22.80 -5.34 10.61
C GLY A 156 22.24 -6.48 9.78
N ASP A 157 22.32 -7.66 10.39
CA ASP A 157 21.66 -8.94 10.13
C ASP A 157 20.15 -8.81 9.78
N TYR A 158 19.80 -8.19 8.64
CA TYR A 158 18.42 -7.99 8.24
C TYR A 158 17.91 -9.15 7.39
N ASN A 159 17.34 -10.13 8.10
CA ASN A 159 16.45 -11.10 7.51
C ASN A 159 15.16 -10.36 7.07
N PRO A 160 14.81 -10.31 5.77
CA PRO A 160 13.56 -9.70 5.34
C PRO A 160 12.40 -10.42 6.02
N PRO A 161 11.44 -9.71 6.64
CA PRO A 161 10.21 -10.35 7.09
C PRO A 161 9.59 -11.07 5.90
N ALA A 162 9.32 -12.35 6.05
CA ALA A 162 8.74 -13.23 5.04
C ALA A 162 7.27 -12.86 4.68
N ASP A 163 6.90 -11.58 4.74
CA ASP A 163 5.51 -11.13 4.72
C ASP A 163 5.27 -9.95 3.76
N PHE A 164 6.06 -9.88 2.68
CA PHE A 164 5.73 -9.04 1.54
C PHE A 164 5.97 -9.81 0.25
N GLY A 165 5.15 -10.84 0.00
CA GLY A 165 5.15 -11.51 -1.29
C GLY A 165 4.22 -12.72 -1.38
N ALA A 166 3.38 -12.67 -2.41
CA ALA A 166 2.60 -13.75 -3.01
C ALA A 166 1.29 -14.12 -2.30
N GLY A 167 0.19 -13.86 -3.02
CA GLY A 167 -1.07 -14.54 -2.78
C GLY A 167 -0.86 -16.04 -2.72
N ASP A 168 -1.38 -16.61 -1.63
CA ASP A 168 -1.58 -18.05 -1.45
C ASP A 168 -2.54 -18.56 -2.53
N TYR A 169 -1.98 -19.04 -3.62
CA TYR A 169 -2.65 -19.97 -4.54
C TYR A 169 -1.81 -21.25 -4.62
N GLY A 170 -2.12 -22.21 -3.75
CA GLY A 170 -1.87 -23.62 -4.06
C GLY A 170 -0.88 -24.35 -3.17
N ASN A 171 -1.42 -24.97 -2.12
CA ASN A 171 -1.26 -26.39 -1.78
C ASN A 171 0.17 -26.99 -1.82
N GLY A 172 0.76 -27.19 -0.65
CA GLY A 172 2.00 -27.97 -0.49
C GLY A 172 2.35 -28.29 0.96
N TYR A 173 1.59 -29.19 1.58
CA TYR A 173 1.95 -29.80 2.87
C TYR A 173 3.16 -30.74 2.74
N GLY A 174 4.09 -30.66 3.69
CA GLY A 174 5.09 -31.69 4.05
C GLY A 174 6.55 -31.19 4.01
N GLY A 175 7.44 -31.42 4.98
CA GLY A 175 7.46 -32.20 6.23
C GLY A 175 8.90 -32.08 6.81
N TYR A 176 9.13 -32.02 8.12
CA TYR A 176 9.58 -33.09 9.04
C TYR A 176 9.85 -32.40 10.40
N GLY A 177 9.55 -32.92 11.59
CA GLY A 177 9.02 -34.21 12.01
C GLY A 177 8.67 -34.16 13.51
N GLY A 178 7.90 -35.15 13.97
CA GLY A 178 7.49 -35.28 15.37
C GLY A 178 6.48 -36.41 15.54
N ASN A 179 6.96 -37.49 16.14
CA ASN A 179 6.31 -38.76 16.44
C ASN A 179 4.88 -38.63 17.05
N GLY A 180 3.92 -39.44 16.58
CA GLY A 180 2.57 -39.50 17.12
C GLY A 180 1.69 -40.51 16.37
N ASP A 181 1.35 -41.58 17.08
CA ASP A 181 0.69 -42.82 16.71
C ASP A 181 -0.78 -42.68 16.24
N TYR A 182 -1.35 -43.80 15.78
CA TYR A 182 -2.76 -44.12 15.47
C TYR A 182 -3.22 -43.96 14.01
N GLY A 183 -3.21 -45.11 13.31
CA GLY A 183 -3.55 -45.25 11.90
C GLY A 183 -5.02 -45.50 11.54
N ALA A 184 -5.23 -45.64 10.23
CA ALA A 184 -6.42 -46.23 9.60
C ALA A 184 -6.03 -46.73 8.17
N PRO A 185 -6.74 -47.71 7.60
CA PRO A 185 -6.13 -48.83 6.87
C PRO A 185 -5.93 -48.60 5.36
N ALA A 186 -5.02 -49.40 4.83
CA ALA A 186 -4.73 -49.55 3.41
C ALA A 186 -5.90 -50.16 2.62
N MET A 187 -6.14 -49.63 1.42
CA MET A 187 -6.74 -50.37 0.33
C MET A 187 -5.85 -50.26 -0.91
N ASN A 188 -5.25 -51.40 -1.22
CA ASN A 188 -4.40 -51.68 -2.37
C ASN A 188 -5.27 -52.12 -3.55
N GLY A 189 -4.90 -51.71 -4.76
CA GLY A 189 -4.84 -52.65 -5.88
C GLY A 189 -5.69 -52.34 -7.10
N GLY A 190 -5.03 -52.30 -8.26
CA GLY A 190 -5.59 -52.80 -9.51
C GLY A 190 -5.40 -51.91 -10.74
N GLY A 191 -4.54 -52.35 -11.68
CA GLY A 191 -4.64 -52.01 -13.11
C GLY A 191 -6.05 -52.30 -13.67
N TYR A 192 -6.45 -51.88 -14.87
CA TYR A 192 -5.91 -52.19 -16.20
C TYR A 192 -6.42 -51.13 -17.21
N GLY A 193 -5.70 -50.87 -18.31
CA GLY A 193 -6.11 -49.93 -19.35
C GLY A 193 -7.11 -50.49 -20.38
N TYR A 194 -7.56 -49.61 -21.30
CA TYR A 194 -7.72 -49.81 -22.76
C TYR A 194 -8.36 -48.55 -23.42
N GLY A 195 -7.79 -48.11 -24.55
CA GLY A 195 -8.51 -47.68 -25.76
C GLY A 195 -9.33 -46.39 -25.82
N GLY A 196 -8.82 -45.38 -26.53
CA GLY A 196 -9.31 -45.03 -27.89
C GLY A 196 -10.58 -44.18 -28.10
N ALA A 197 -10.39 -43.13 -28.92
CA ALA A 197 -11.31 -42.53 -29.91
C ALA A 197 -12.32 -41.43 -29.47
N GLY A 198 -11.99 -40.20 -29.86
CA GLY A 198 -12.76 -39.34 -30.78
C GLY A 198 -14.27 -39.17 -30.60
N HIS A 199 -14.69 -37.93 -30.33
CA HIS A 199 -15.28 -37.02 -31.32
C HIS A 199 -15.15 -35.58 -30.85
#